data_AF-A0A8S9K720-F1
#
_entry.id   AF-A0A8S9K720-F1
#
_cell.length_a   1.000
_cell.length_b   1.000
_cell.length_c   1.000
_cell.angle_alpha   90.00
_cell.angle_beta   90.00
_cell.angle_gamma   90.00
#
_symmetry.space_group_name_H-M   'P 1'
#
loop_
_entity.id
_entity.type
_entity.pdbx_description
1 polymer ?
#
loop_
_entity_poly.entity_id
_entity_poly.type
_entity_poly.pdbx_seq_one_letter_code
_entity_poly.pdbx_strand_id
1 'polypeptide(L)'
;MISPRKIKSVDFYRRIPRDLTEASLSGAGLSIVAALSMLLLFGMELSSYLTVSTTTSIIIDRSSDGDFLRMDFNISFPSLSCEFASVDVSDVLGTNRLNVTKTIRKFSIDSNLTPTGSEFHSGEVLSHVNHGEKSAEEFVEGSVSLGARNFDTFLHHCTHPGLGRSAPASHLPLTPPLFPA
;
A
#
# COMPACT_ATOMS: atom_id res chain seq x y z
N MET A 1 34.04 49.12 -24.05
CA MET A 1 34.54 50.00 -25.13
C MET A 1 33.81 49.64 -26.42
N ILE A 2 32.72 50.34 -26.73
CA ILE A 2 31.93 50.11 -27.96
C ILE A 2 32.48 51.08 -29.01
N SER A 3 33.10 50.56 -30.06
CA SER A 3 33.72 51.36 -31.11
C SER A 3 32.64 52.07 -31.95
N PRO A 4 32.62 53.41 -32.02
CA PRO A 4 31.58 54.17 -32.71
C PRO A 4 31.64 54.04 -34.25
N ARG A 5 32.65 53.37 -34.79
CA ARG A 5 32.84 53.23 -36.26
C ARG A 5 31.96 52.16 -36.90
N LYS A 6 31.36 51.24 -36.13
CA LYS A 6 30.50 50.14 -36.63
C LYS A 6 28.99 50.45 -36.59
N ILE A 7 28.60 51.63 -36.09
CA ILE A 7 27.19 52.03 -35.92
C ILE A 7 26.73 52.95 -37.07
N LYS A 8 27.64 53.34 -37.97
CA LYS A 8 27.33 54.17 -39.16
C LYS A 8 26.40 53.50 -40.17
N SER A 9 26.08 52.22 -40.02
CA SER A 9 25.25 51.44 -40.96
C SER A 9 23.89 51.04 -40.40
N VAL A 10 23.45 51.60 -39.27
CA VAL A 10 22.11 51.35 -38.71
C VAL A 10 21.34 52.68 -38.67
N ASP A 11 21.14 53.27 -39.84
CA ASP A 11 20.28 54.44 -40.00
C ASP A 11 19.30 54.13 -41.15
N PHE A 12 18.23 53.41 -40.82
CA PHE A 12 17.22 52.92 -41.78
C PHE A 12 16.13 53.97 -42.10
N TYR A 13 16.40 55.26 -41.85
CA TYR A 13 15.40 56.32 -42.05
C TYR A 13 15.96 57.56 -42.77
N ARG A 14 15.09 58.18 -43.58
CA ARG A 14 15.36 59.44 -44.29
C ARG A 14 15.59 60.55 -43.25
N ARG A 15 16.81 61.06 -43.18
CA ARG A 15 17.21 62.15 -42.28
C ARG A 15 16.28 63.36 -42.48
N ILE A 16 15.38 63.60 -41.52
CA ILE A 16 14.47 64.74 -41.55
C ILE A 16 15.32 66.03 -41.46
N PRO A 17 15.09 67.05 -42.31
CA PRO A 17 15.83 68.30 -42.23
C PRO A 17 15.58 68.98 -40.88
N ARG A 18 16.66 69.49 -40.26
CA ARG A 18 16.68 70.05 -38.90
C ARG A 18 15.74 71.25 -38.70
N ASP A 19 15.30 71.88 -39.79
CA ASP A 19 14.41 73.05 -39.77
C ASP A 19 12.95 72.72 -39.42
N LEU A 20 12.58 71.44 -39.40
CA LEU A 20 11.24 70.95 -39.00
C LEU A 20 11.23 70.26 -37.63
N THR A 21 12.37 70.20 -36.93
CA THR A 21 12.50 69.50 -35.64
C THR A 21 13.30 70.36 -34.68
N GLU A 22 12.59 71.18 -33.91
CA GLU A 22 13.19 71.94 -32.82
C GLU A 22 13.47 70.99 -31.64
N ALA A 23 14.75 70.74 -31.39
CA ALA A 23 15.17 69.88 -30.28
C ALA A 23 15.05 70.64 -28.96
N SER A 24 14.05 70.30 -28.14
CA SER A 24 13.86 70.88 -26.82
C SER A 24 14.57 70.06 -25.72
N LEU A 25 15.29 70.75 -24.83
CA LEU A 25 15.97 70.14 -23.67
C LEU A 25 14.97 69.43 -22.73
N SER A 26 13.76 69.98 -22.57
CA SER A 26 12.70 69.38 -21.76
C SER A 26 12.14 68.10 -22.40
N GLY A 27 12.06 68.07 -23.75
CA GLY A 27 11.66 66.89 -24.51
C GLY A 27 12.66 65.75 -24.37
N ALA A 28 13.97 66.06 -24.40
CA ALA A 28 15.02 65.07 -24.16
C ALA A 28 14.93 64.44 -22.76
N GLY A 29 14.67 65.27 -21.73
CA GLY A 29 14.44 64.78 -20.37
C GLY A 29 13.22 63.86 -20.27
N LEU A 30 12.10 64.25 -20.87
CA LEU A 30 10.89 63.44 -20.89
C LEU A 30 11.09 62.11 -21.63
N SER A 31 11.80 62.12 -22.75
CA SER A 31 12.14 60.89 -23.50
C SER A 31 13.03 59.95 -22.69
N ILE A 32 13.99 60.47 -21.90
CA ILE A 32 14.83 59.65 -21.02
C ILE A 32 13.99 59.02 -19.92
N VAL A 33 13.10 59.80 -19.27
CA VAL A 33 12.20 59.29 -18.23
C VAL A 33 11.26 58.22 -18.79
N ALA A 34 10.71 58.44 -19.99
CA ALA A 34 9.85 57.46 -20.66
C ALA A 34 10.60 56.18 -21.04
N ALA A 35 11.84 56.28 -21.52
CA ALA A 35 12.66 55.10 -21.83
C ALA A 35 13.00 54.30 -20.57
N LEU A 36 13.34 54.98 -19.47
CA LEU A 36 13.61 54.34 -18.18
C LEU A 36 12.36 53.64 -17.63
N SER A 37 11.19 54.28 -17.71
CA SER A 37 9.94 53.65 -17.24
C SER A 37 9.59 52.41 -18.07
N MET A 38 9.74 52.46 -19.40
CA MET A 38 9.54 51.29 -20.27
C MET A 38 10.49 50.14 -19.91
N LEU A 39 11.78 50.42 -19.67
CA LEU A 39 12.75 49.39 -19.27
C LEU A 39 12.45 48.79 -17.90
N LEU A 40 12.05 49.61 -16.93
CA LEU A 40 11.67 49.14 -15.59
C LEU A 40 10.44 48.22 -15.65
N LEU A 41 9.39 48.64 -16.36
CA LEU A 41 8.18 47.84 -16.53
C LEU A 41 8.48 46.50 -17.22
N PHE A 42 9.27 46.54 -18.30
CA PHE A 42 9.70 45.32 -18.99
C PHE A 42 10.50 44.39 -18.07
N GLY A 43 11.42 44.93 -17.27
CA GLY A 43 12.21 44.13 -16.32
C GLY A 43 11.35 43.48 -15.23
N MET A 44 10.37 44.21 -14.68
CA MET A 44 9.45 43.69 -13.67
C MET A 44 8.61 42.54 -14.23
N GLU A 45 8.01 42.72 -15.41
CA GLU A 45 7.19 41.67 -16.03
C GLU A 45 8.02 40.47 -16.45
N LEU A 46 9.22 40.69 -16.98
CA LEU A 46 10.12 39.60 -17.30
C LEU A 46 10.52 38.80 -16.05
N SER A 47 10.77 39.48 -14.93
CA SER A 47 11.05 38.82 -13.66
C SER A 47 9.85 38.02 -13.16
N SER A 48 8.64 38.58 -13.25
CA SER A 48 7.39 37.90 -12.89
C SER A 48 7.16 36.65 -13.76
N TYR A 49 7.38 36.77 -15.07
CA TYR A 49 7.27 35.67 -16.03
C TYR A 49 8.27 34.54 -15.77
N LEU A 50 9.51 34.89 -15.39
CA LEU A 50 10.53 33.90 -15.03
C LEU A 50 10.36 33.33 -13.62
N THR A 51 9.50 33.92 -12.79
CA THR A 51 9.22 33.40 -11.45
C THR A 51 8.32 32.18 -11.56
N VAL A 52 8.84 31.02 -11.18
CA VAL A 52 8.09 29.77 -11.15
C VAL A 52 7.13 29.78 -9.95
N SER A 53 5.82 29.81 -10.22
CA SER A 53 4.78 29.64 -9.20
C SER A 53 4.23 28.22 -9.25
N THR A 54 4.42 27.45 -8.17
CA THR A 54 3.87 26.10 -8.04
C THR A 54 2.44 26.18 -7.50
N THR A 55 1.45 26.01 -8.37
CA THR A 55 0.04 25.87 -7.97
C THR A 55 -0.33 24.40 -7.96
N THR A 56 -0.76 23.87 -6.81
CA THR A 56 -1.25 22.48 -6.71
C THR A 56 -2.75 22.48 -7.04
N SER A 57 -3.14 21.80 -8.11
CA SER A 57 -4.54 21.52 -8.43
C SER A 57 -4.89 20.09 -8.05
N ILE A 58 -6.06 19.91 -7.44
CA ILE A 58 -6.60 18.59 -7.10
C ILE A 58 -7.47 18.14 -8.27
N ILE A 59 -7.08 17.05 -8.92
CA ILE A 59 -7.84 16.44 -10.00
C ILE A 59 -8.34 15.09 -9.52
N ILE A 60 -9.62 14.81 -9.79
CA ILE A 60 -10.22 13.50 -9.53
C ILE A 60 -9.65 12.54 -10.58
N ASP A 61 -8.87 11.57 -10.13
CA ASP A 61 -8.42 10.49 -10.99
C ASP A 61 -9.64 9.67 -11.42
N ARG A 62 -9.90 9.63 -12.74
CA ARG A 62 -10.95 8.83 -13.36
C ARG A 62 -10.38 7.57 -14.00
N SER A 63 -9.17 7.16 -13.63
CA SER A 63 -8.63 5.87 -14.01
C SER A 63 -9.49 4.75 -13.41
N SER A 64 -9.88 3.79 -14.25
CA SER A 64 -10.46 2.50 -13.79
C SER A 64 -9.42 1.64 -13.07
N ASP A 65 -8.14 2.02 -13.12
CA ASP A 65 -7.04 1.36 -12.41
C ASP A 65 -7.11 1.56 -10.89
N GLY A 66 -7.99 2.46 -10.41
CA GLY A 66 -8.26 2.71 -8.99
C GLY A 66 -9.24 1.73 -8.32
N ASP A 67 -9.81 0.76 -9.04
CA ASP A 67 -10.82 -0.16 -8.49
C ASP A 67 -10.25 -1.11 -7.41
N PHE A 68 -8.95 -1.40 -7.46
CA PHE A 68 -8.29 -2.28 -6.49
C PHE A 68 -7.00 -1.67 -5.94
N LEU A 69 -6.94 -1.48 -4.62
CA LEU A 69 -5.73 -1.07 -3.92
C LEU A 69 -4.91 -2.32 -3.56
N ARG A 70 -3.66 -2.38 -4.02
CA ARG A 70 -2.74 -3.46 -3.67
C ARG A 70 -2.19 -3.25 -2.26
N MET A 71 -2.47 -4.18 -1.35
CA MET A 71 -1.93 -4.21 0.01
C MET A 71 -0.96 -5.39 0.17
N ASP A 72 0.31 -5.11 0.40
CA ASP A 72 1.32 -6.12 0.73
C ASP A 72 1.61 -6.04 2.25
N PHE A 73 1.44 -7.15 2.98
CA PHE A 73 1.70 -7.22 4.42
C PHE A 73 2.47 -8.49 4.79
N ASN A 74 3.27 -8.41 5.85
CA ASN A 74 3.97 -9.54 6.46
C ASN A 74 3.72 -9.51 7.97
N ILE A 75 2.87 -10.42 8.44
CA ILE A 75 2.42 -10.49 9.84
C ILE A 75 2.67 -11.90 10.35
N SER A 76 3.18 -12.04 11.57
CA SER A 76 3.53 -13.31 12.20
C SER A 76 2.68 -13.55 13.45
N PHE A 77 2.12 -14.76 13.58
CA PHE A 77 1.30 -15.16 14.72
C PHE A 77 1.94 -16.37 15.44
N PRO A 78 2.68 -16.18 16.55
CA PRO A 78 3.45 -17.26 17.19
C PRO A 78 2.58 -18.34 17.86
N SER A 79 1.31 -18.03 18.14
CA SER A 79 0.38 -18.93 18.85
C SER A 79 -0.84 -19.33 18.01
N LEU A 80 -0.78 -19.19 16.68
CA LEU A 80 -1.86 -19.52 15.75
C LEU A 80 -1.33 -20.42 14.64
N SER A 81 -1.95 -21.59 14.44
CA SER A 81 -1.64 -22.46 13.30
C SER A 81 -2.15 -21.85 11.98
N CYS A 82 -1.41 -22.04 10.89
CA CYS A 82 -1.77 -21.57 9.55
C CYS A 82 -3.12 -22.13 9.04
N GLU A 83 -3.55 -23.29 9.56
CA GLU A 83 -4.83 -23.92 9.21
C GLU A 83 -6.03 -23.07 9.64
N PHE A 84 -5.95 -22.44 10.82
CA PHE A 84 -7.03 -21.64 11.39
C PHE A 84 -6.92 -20.15 11.06
N ALA A 85 -5.82 -19.72 10.44
CA ALA A 85 -5.63 -18.34 10.03
C ALA A 85 -6.51 -18.01 8.81
N SER A 86 -7.44 -17.08 8.92
CA SER A 86 -8.17 -16.51 7.78
C SER A 86 -7.91 -15.00 7.68
N VAL A 87 -8.03 -14.45 6.47
CA VAL A 87 -7.90 -13.02 6.24
C VAL A 87 -9.17 -12.53 5.58
N ASP A 88 -9.78 -11.54 6.24
CA ASP A 88 -11.01 -10.90 5.80
C ASP A 88 -10.74 -9.42 5.52
N VAL A 89 -11.27 -8.92 4.42
CA VAL A 89 -11.13 -7.51 4.02
C VAL A 89 -12.47 -6.83 4.17
N SER A 90 -12.50 -5.70 4.89
CA SER A 90 -13.70 -4.87 5.05
C SER A 90 -13.37 -3.41 4.74
N ASP A 91 -14.24 -2.76 3.99
CA ASP A 91 -14.15 -1.34 3.66
C ASP A 91 -15.27 -0.54 4.32
N VAL A 92 -15.05 0.78 4.51
CA VAL A 92 -16.03 1.74 5.06
C VAL A 92 -17.28 1.83 4.19
N LEU A 93 -17.17 1.49 2.89
CA LEU A 93 -18.30 1.39 1.96
C LEU A 93 -19.18 0.15 2.21
N GLY A 94 -18.84 -0.69 3.18
CA GLY A 94 -19.60 -1.90 3.52
C GLY A 94 -19.31 -3.09 2.61
N THR A 95 -18.28 -3.03 1.78
CA THR A 95 -17.81 -4.21 1.04
C THR A 95 -17.03 -5.11 1.99
N ASN A 96 -17.36 -6.39 2.03
CA ASN A 96 -16.69 -7.38 2.87
C ASN A 96 -16.34 -8.62 2.02
N ARG A 97 -15.06 -9.03 2.08
CA ARG A 97 -14.55 -10.23 1.44
C ARG A 97 -14.01 -11.14 2.54
N LEU A 98 -14.69 -12.25 2.76
CA LEU A 98 -14.28 -13.26 3.73
C LEU A 98 -13.32 -14.27 3.10
N ASN A 99 -12.37 -14.76 3.89
CA ASN A 99 -11.46 -15.84 3.59
C ASN A 99 -10.72 -15.66 2.24
N VAL A 100 -10.03 -14.53 2.10
CA VAL A 100 -9.25 -14.23 0.89
C VAL A 100 -8.01 -15.12 0.85
N THR A 101 -7.92 -16.02 -0.13
CA THR A 101 -6.79 -16.99 -0.23
C THR A 101 -5.94 -16.84 -1.49
N LYS A 102 -6.44 -16.16 -2.53
CA LYS A 102 -5.79 -16.15 -3.87
C LYS A 102 -4.38 -15.53 -3.89
N THR A 103 -4.09 -14.59 -2.99
CA THR A 103 -2.81 -13.85 -2.96
C THR A 103 -2.14 -13.94 -1.59
N ILE A 104 -2.62 -14.84 -0.73
CA ILE A 104 -2.12 -14.97 0.65
C ILE A 104 -1.31 -16.24 0.75
N ARG A 105 -0.04 -16.07 1.12
CA ARG A 105 0.91 -17.16 1.32
C ARG A 105 1.12 -17.33 2.82
N LYS A 106 0.90 -18.53 3.32
CA LYS A 106 1.00 -18.86 4.74
C LYS A 106 2.22 -19.73 4.98
N PHE A 107 2.99 -19.41 6.00
CA PHE A 107 4.18 -20.17 6.39
C PHE A 107 4.12 -20.43 7.89
N SER A 108 4.39 -21.67 8.30
CA SER A 108 4.59 -21.98 9.72
C SER A 108 5.85 -21.26 10.21
N ILE A 109 5.90 -20.85 11.47
CA ILE A 109 7.03 -20.11 12.05
C ILE A 109 7.55 -20.81 13.30
N ASP A 110 8.86 -20.76 13.53
CA ASP A 110 9.50 -21.20 14.77
C ASP A 110 9.33 -20.14 15.89
N SER A 111 9.65 -20.53 17.12
CA SER A 111 9.82 -19.67 18.29
C SER A 111 10.69 -18.43 18.04
N ASN A 112 11.62 -18.49 17.08
CA ASN A 112 12.46 -17.38 16.64
C ASN A 112 11.81 -16.50 15.55
N LEU A 113 10.51 -16.67 15.27
CA LEU A 113 9.73 -15.97 14.23
C LEU A 113 10.26 -16.20 12.81
N THR A 114 11.08 -17.23 12.61
CA THR A 114 11.59 -17.61 11.29
C THR A 114 10.62 -18.57 10.61
N PRO A 115 10.33 -18.40 9.32
CA PRO A 115 9.46 -19.33 8.59
C PRO A 115 10.11 -20.72 8.50
N THR A 116 9.39 -21.70 9.04
CA THR A 116 9.79 -23.10 9.17
C THR A 116 9.11 -23.89 8.06
N GLY A 117 9.73 -23.91 6.88
CA GLY A 117 9.40 -24.87 5.81
C GLY A 117 8.52 -24.35 4.66
N SER A 118 7.76 -25.26 4.07
CA SER A 118 6.98 -25.06 2.84
C SER A 118 5.72 -24.24 3.06
N GLU A 119 5.22 -23.64 1.98
CA GLU A 119 3.94 -22.92 1.96
C GLU A 119 2.80 -23.84 2.40
N PHE A 120 1.98 -23.34 3.32
CA PHE A 120 0.78 -24.04 3.77
C PHE A 120 -0.32 -23.89 2.72
N HIS A 121 -0.69 -25.01 2.09
CA HIS A 121 -1.85 -25.10 1.22
C HIS A 121 -3.02 -25.69 2.01
N SER A 122 -4.05 -24.89 2.26
CA SER A 122 -5.34 -25.41 2.70
C SER A 122 -5.85 -26.38 1.63
N GLY A 123 -6.13 -27.64 1.98
CA GLY A 123 -6.72 -28.59 1.03
C GLY A 123 -7.98 -28.01 0.39
N GLU A 124 -8.15 -28.20 -0.92
CA GLU A 124 -9.29 -27.67 -1.67
C GLU A 124 -10.61 -28.20 -1.09
N VAL A 125 -11.32 -27.38 -0.31
CA VAL A 125 -12.75 -27.57 -0.10
C VAL A 125 -13.43 -27.12 -1.38
N LEU A 126 -13.78 -28.09 -2.23
CA LEU A 126 -14.56 -27.93 -3.46
C LEU A 126 -15.86 -27.17 -3.15
N SER A 127 -15.82 -25.85 -3.21
CA SER A 127 -16.99 -24.99 -3.08
C SER A 127 -17.63 -24.84 -4.45
N HIS A 128 -18.35 -25.88 -4.88
CA HIS A 128 -19.33 -25.74 -5.96
C HIS A 128 -20.48 -26.72 -5.77
N VAL A 129 -21.29 -26.48 -4.74
CA VAL A 129 -22.62 -27.07 -4.62
C VAL A 129 -23.52 -26.35 -5.64
N ASN A 130 -23.56 -26.87 -6.86
CA ASN A 130 -24.69 -26.64 -7.75
C ASN A 130 -25.74 -27.72 -7.44
N HIS A 131 -26.90 -27.29 -6.94
CA HIS A 131 -28.06 -28.15 -6.80
C HIS A 131 -28.54 -28.57 -8.20
N GLY A 132 -28.34 -29.85 -8.56
CA GLY A 132 -28.93 -30.42 -9.76
C GLY A 132 -28.33 -31.77 -10.18
N GLU A 133 -28.96 -32.84 -9.69
CA GLU A 133 -29.02 -34.20 -10.27
C GLU A 133 -27.78 -35.14 -10.24
N LYS A 134 -27.92 -36.18 -9.38
CA LYS A 134 -27.37 -37.55 -9.39
C LYS A 134 -25.89 -37.80 -9.78
N SER A 135 -25.10 -38.18 -8.79
CA SER A 135 -24.47 -39.52 -8.69
C SER A 135 -23.85 -39.71 -7.31
N ALA A 136 -23.84 -40.95 -6.82
CA ALA A 136 -23.49 -41.31 -5.47
C ALA A 136 -21.97 -41.26 -5.23
N GLU A 137 -21.53 -40.50 -4.25
CA GLU A 137 -20.23 -40.68 -3.60
C GLU A 137 -20.41 -40.56 -2.09
N GLU A 138 -20.02 -41.62 -1.40
CA GLU A 138 -20.17 -41.85 0.04
C GLU A 138 -19.08 -41.05 0.77
N PHE A 139 -19.45 -39.94 1.41
CA PHE A 139 -18.51 -39.20 2.27
C PHE A 139 -18.52 -39.83 3.66
N VAL A 140 -17.42 -40.50 4.00
CA VAL A 140 -17.16 -41.00 5.36
C VAL A 140 -16.85 -39.80 6.24
N GLU A 141 -17.85 -39.33 6.99
CA GLU A 141 -17.68 -38.35 8.05
C GLU A 141 -17.02 -39.02 9.27
N GLY A 142 -15.68 -39.01 9.28
CA GLY A 142 -14.88 -39.53 10.38
C GLY A 142 -14.78 -38.53 11.54
N SER A 143 -15.84 -38.35 12.33
CA SER A 143 -15.69 -37.75 13.65
C SER A 143 -15.19 -38.83 14.63
N VAL A 144 -13.97 -38.67 15.13
CA VAL A 144 -13.42 -39.59 16.14
C VAL A 144 -14.04 -39.26 17.49
N SER A 145 -14.84 -40.17 18.01
CA SER A 145 -15.40 -40.06 19.36
C SER A 145 -14.29 -40.23 20.40
N LEU A 146 -13.96 -39.16 21.11
CA LEU A 146 -12.97 -39.16 22.18
C LEU A 146 -13.60 -39.70 23.48
N GLY A 147 -13.11 -40.85 23.94
CA GLY A 147 -13.39 -41.40 25.26
C GLY A 147 -12.14 -41.41 26.13
N ALA A 148 -12.30 -41.64 27.45
CA ALA A 148 -11.20 -41.65 28.43
C ALA A 148 -10.06 -42.64 28.11
N ARG A 149 -10.27 -43.57 27.17
CA ARG A 149 -9.29 -44.58 26.73
C ARG A 149 -8.46 -44.15 25.51
N ASN A 150 -8.99 -43.21 24.72
CA ASN A 150 -8.36 -42.73 23.48
C ASN A 150 -7.85 -41.29 23.60
N PHE A 151 -8.21 -40.58 24.67
CA PHE A 151 -7.87 -39.18 24.86
C PHE A 151 -6.36 -38.95 25.01
N ASP A 152 -5.67 -39.78 25.81
CA ASP A 152 -4.22 -39.64 26.02
C ASP A 152 -3.42 -39.86 24.74
N THR A 153 -3.78 -40.88 23.95
CA THR A 153 -3.13 -41.16 22.66
C THR A 153 -3.33 -40.03 21.67
N PHE A 154 -4.50 -39.38 21.68
CA PHE A 154 -4.80 -38.24 20.81
C PHE A 154 -4.06 -36.98 21.25
N LEU A 155 -3.94 -36.72 22.56
CA LEU A 155 -3.14 -35.61 23.09
C LEU A 155 -1.65 -35.73 22.76
N HIS A 156 -1.10 -36.95 22.73
CA HIS A 156 0.28 -37.19 22.29
C HIS A 156 0.50 -36.85 20.82
N HIS A 157 -0.54 -36.92 19.99
CA HIS A 157 -0.45 -36.51 18.59
C HIS A 157 -0.52 -34.99 18.42
N CYS A 158 -1.14 -34.27 19.36
CA CYS A 158 -1.31 -32.82 19.34
C CYS A 158 -0.31 -32.03 20.19
N THR A 159 0.62 -32.69 20.90
CA THR A 159 1.59 -32.00 21.77
C THR A 159 2.92 -31.78 21.06
N HIS A 160 3.23 -30.52 20.74
CA HIS A 160 4.57 -30.10 20.38
C HIS A 160 5.55 -30.29 21.56
N PRO A 161 6.83 -30.64 21.30
CA PRO A 161 7.83 -30.87 22.32
C PRO A 161 8.28 -29.53 22.91
N GLY A 162 7.62 -29.07 23.98
CA GLY A 162 8.01 -27.81 24.62
C GLY A 162 7.33 -27.46 25.94
N LEU A 163 6.33 -28.22 26.40
CA LEU A 163 5.67 -27.95 27.67
C LEU A 163 6.16 -28.93 28.75
N GLY A 164 6.96 -28.40 29.68
CA GLY A 164 7.50 -29.12 30.82
C GLY A 164 6.41 -29.83 31.63
N ARG A 165 6.71 -31.09 31.94
CA ARG A 165 5.91 -32.00 32.76
C ARG A 165 5.77 -31.42 34.18
N SER A 166 4.63 -30.85 34.54
CA SER A 166 4.26 -30.75 35.96
C SER A 166 3.69 -32.10 36.38
N ALA A 167 4.39 -32.74 37.33
CA ALA A 167 4.05 -34.06 37.82
C ALA A 167 2.65 -34.08 38.47
N PRO A 168 1.84 -35.13 38.28
CA PRO A 168 0.63 -35.29 39.05
C PRO A 168 0.99 -35.59 40.51
N ALA A 169 0.37 -34.83 41.41
CA ALA A 169 0.44 -35.01 42.84
C ALA A 169 0.15 -36.47 43.22
N SER A 170 1.09 -37.07 43.94
CA SER A 170 0.94 -38.30 44.68
C SER A 170 -0.21 -38.19 45.67
N HIS A 171 -1.18 -39.12 45.64
CA HIS A 171 -1.73 -39.70 46.87
C HIS A 171 -2.30 -41.12 46.62
N LEU A 172 -1.86 -41.98 47.54
CA LEU A 172 -1.98 -43.42 47.77
C LEU A 172 -3.36 -44.12 47.57
N PRO A 173 -3.36 -45.47 47.58
CA PRO A 173 -4.41 -46.37 47.10
C PRO A 173 -5.44 -46.74 48.17
N LEU A 174 -6.62 -47.18 47.73
CA LEU A 174 -7.53 -48.00 48.52
C LEU A 174 -7.87 -49.26 47.72
N THR A 175 -7.46 -50.38 48.30
CA THR A 175 -7.75 -51.77 47.94
C THR A 175 -9.26 -52.10 47.96
N PRO A 176 -9.68 -53.19 47.28
CA PRO A 176 -11.08 -53.52 47.04
C PRO A 176 -11.68 -54.36 48.17
N PRO A 177 -13.02 -54.43 48.34
CA PRO A 177 -13.63 -55.54 49.04
C PRO A 177 -14.11 -56.63 48.07
N LEU A 178 -13.73 -57.86 48.43
CA LEU A 178 -14.26 -59.16 48.01
C LEU A 178 -15.81 -59.18 47.87
N PHE A 179 -16.30 -59.80 46.80
CA PHE A 179 -17.56 -60.58 46.76
C PHE A 179 -17.38 -61.91 47.53
N PRO A 180 -18.38 -62.82 47.77
CA PRO A 180 -19.85 -62.78 47.61
C PRO A 180 -20.66 -63.37 48.81
N ALA A 181 -22.01 -63.22 48.79
CA ALA A 181 -23.10 -64.14 49.21
C ALA A 181 -24.38 -63.35 49.48
#